data_AF-A0AAW2BRD1-F1
#
_entry.id   AF-A0AAW2BRD1-F1
#
_cell.length_a   1.000
_cell.length_b   1.000
_cell.length_c   1.000
_cell.angle_alpha   90.00
_cell.angle_beta   90.00
_cell.angle_gamma   90.00
#
_symmetry.space_group_name_H-M   'P 1'
#
loop_
_entity.id
_entity.type
_entity.pdbx_description
1 polymer ?
#
loop_
_entity_poly.entity_id
_entity_poly.type
_entity_poly.pdbx_seq_one_letter_code
_entity_poly.pdbx_strand_id
1 'polypeptide(L)'
;MDSPYAFSKVDYYPKIDGENVIEAFSVEPNPYPSLPPECLEDPPHPESMTFKFFLNHLPTDSKKPFWEFDPGSNQVLQFGPFFIRLFGEVAKLSYGHFERGVFSGDLLNRLRIRRENLVVYHPYKVFRDCEANLGRTRDLVHYRYMMASVVKKYLKSHDISKYFKLGFSELFLQPQVVKKFYMFQLFHPIIYNDWDKYKLIHALVDMRIQDQKHFYRSFGFQIQQYGYSNWWRKFENEPPESMLGHVYSHEGHAFRNAGALPVYLRNLHAHYHGAILAINNATEAAFNQEKIEIYEHNSLIEAEMANFEDGDPHRETLRAQIRVQSEIPKLALPLHSELEPIITERFPGVYSCMVDAIIRAFAVDANAEIPFRCSISELLFLKGPFGDNHAYKWIYFQDS
;
A
#
# COMPACT_ATOMS: atom_id res chain seq x y z
N MET A 1 -44.53 -24.73 -12.46
CA MET A 1 -43.12 -25.05 -12.14
C MET A 1 -42.29 -24.24 -13.12
N ASP A 2 -41.95 -23.02 -12.73
CA ASP A 2 -41.22 -22.09 -13.59
C ASP A 2 -39.71 -22.26 -13.37
N SER A 3 -38.99 -22.36 -14.48
CA SER A 3 -37.57 -22.64 -14.58
C SER A 3 -36.71 -21.56 -13.87
N PRO A 4 -35.72 -21.93 -13.03
CA PRO A 4 -34.88 -20.97 -12.31
C PRO A 4 -33.75 -20.35 -13.16
N TYR A 5 -33.69 -20.62 -14.47
CA TYR A 5 -32.57 -20.24 -15.34
C TYR A 5 -32.74 -18.88 -16.04
N ALA A 6 -33.23 -17.86 -15.36
CA ALA A 6 -33.47 -16.52 -15.94
C ALA A 6 -32.44 -15.44 -15.54
N PHE A 7 -31.26 -15.81 -15.01
CA PHE A 7 -30.29 -14.83 -14.49
C PHE A 7 -29.04 -14.60 -15.36
N SER A 8 -28.94 -15.23 -16.54
CA SER A 8 -27.79 -15.07 -17.45
C SER A 8 -27.81 -13.83 -18.34
N LYS A 9 -28.76 -12.90 -18.15
CA LYS A 9 -28.98 -11.74 -19.04
C LYS A 9 -28.77 -10.36 -18.42
N VAL A 10 -28.37 -10.27 -17.15
CA VAL A 10 -27.97 -8.98 -16.60
C VAL A 10 -26.49 -8.79 -16.91
N ASP A 11 -26.17 -7.86 -17.81
CA ASP A 11 -24.81 -7.33 -17.99
C ASP A 11 -24.41 -6.66 -16.66
N TYR A 12 -23.90 -7.45 -15.70
CA TYR A 12 -23.38 -6.97 -14.42
C TYR A 12 -22.07 -6.21 -14.57
N TYR A 13 -21.43 -6.38 -15.71
CA TYR A 13 -20.20 -5.68 -16.06
C TYR A 13 -20.58 -4.33 -16.68
N PRO A 14 -20.11 -3.21 -16.11
CA PRO A 14 -20.20 -1.96 -16.83
C PRO A 14 -19.52 -2.14 -18.19
N LYS A 15 -20.21 -1.76 -19.27
CA LYS A 15 -19.60 -1.70 -20.61
C LYS A 15 -18.52 -0.63 -20.55
N ILE A 16 -17.27 -1.06 -20.60
CA ILE A 16 -16.14 -0.16 -20.56
C ILE A 16 -15.82 0.16 -22.03
N ASP A 17 -16.14 1.39 -22.45
CA ASP A 17 -15.54 1.93 -23.66
C ASP A 17 -14.10 2.32 -23.31
N GLY A 18 -13.15 1.78 -24.07
CA GLY A 18 -11.71 1.75 -23.78
C GLY A 18 -10.99 3.09 -23.60
N GLU A 19 -11.70 4.22 -23.56
CA GLU A 19 -11.13 5.54 -23.35
C GLU A 19 -11.24 6.06 -21.91
N ASN A 20 -12.24 5.60 -21.12
CA ASN A 20 -12.37 6.05 -19.73
C ASN A 20 -12.96 4.99 -18.79
N VAL A 21 -12.11 4.06 -18.36
CA VAL A 21 -12.49 2.93 -17.48
C VAL A 21 -13.11 3.38 -16.14
N ILE A 22 -12.77 4.57 -15.64
CA ILE A 22 -13.40 5.16 -14.45
C ILE A 22 -14.84 5.60 -14.74
N GLU A 23 -15.14 6.05 -15.96
CA GLU A 23 -16.50 6.38 -16.39
C GLU A 23 -17.39 5.15 -16.54
N ALA A 24 -16.82 3.97 -16.78
CA ALA A 24 -17.60 2.74 -16.76
C ALA A 24 -18.22 2.48 -15.36
N PHE A 25 -17.54 2.91 -14.29
CA PHE A 25 -18.08 2.95 -12.93
C PHE A 25 -18.91 4.23 -12.66
N SER A 26 -19.55 4.84 -13.66
CA SER A 26 -20.49 5.97 -13.48
C SER A 26 -21.90 5.53 -13.18
N VAL A 27 -22.23 4.29 -13.49
CA VAL A 27 -23.55 3.72 -13.21
C VAL A 27 -23.48 3.06 -11.84
N GLU A 28 -24.38 3.47 -10.95
CA GLU A 28 -24.50 2.84 -9.64
C GLU A 28 -24.79 1.35 -9.81
N PRO A 29 -24.00 0.45 -9.19
CA PRO A 29 -24.22 -0.97 -9.33
C PRO A 29 -25.53 -1.39 -8.69
N ASN A 30 -26.24 -2.30 -9.36
CA ASN A 30 -27.49 -2.82 -8.84
C ASN A 30 -27.25 -3.63 -7.56
N PRO A 31 -28.02 -3.37 -6.48
CA PRO A 31 -27.95 -4.17 -5.27
C PRO A 31 -28.37 -5.62 -5.56
N TYR A 32 -27.99 -6.55 -4.67
CA TYR A 32 -28.47 -7.93 -4.76
C TYR A 32 -30.01 -7.99 -4.56
N PRO A 33 -30.78 -8.56 -5.51
CA PRO A 33 -32.23 -8.55 -5.45
C PRO A 33 -32.73 -9.52 -4.37
N SER A 34 -33.11 -9.01 -3.20
CA SER A 34 -34.41 -9.22 -2.52
C SER A 34 -34.42 -8.86 -1.02
N LEU A 35 -35.57 -8.27 -0.62
CA LEU A 35 -36.12 -7.85 0.68
C LEU A 35 -35.46 -6.67 1.44
N PRO A 36 -36.29 -5.81 2.08
CA PRO A 36 -35.85 -4.69 2.93
C PRO A 36 -34.91 -5.20 4.04
N PRO A 37 -34.03 -4.35 4.60
CA PRO A 37 -32.92 -4.79 5.43
C PRO A 37 -33.40 -5.72 6.55
N GLU A 38 -33.16 -7.04 6.40
CA GLU A 38 -33.30 -7.98 7.51
C GLU A 38 -32.28 -7.59 8.56
N CYS A 39 -32.80 -7.24 9.74
CA CYS A 39 -32.16 -7.06 11.03
C CYS A 39 -30.72 -6.49 11.03
N LEU A 40 -30.58 -5.40 11.77
CA LEU A 40 -29.30 -5.05 12.38
C LEU A 40 -28.89 -6.24 13.26
N GLU A 41 -27.78 -6.92 12.93
CA GLU A 41 -27.15 -7.85 13.87
C GLU A 41 -26.72 -7.07 15.12
N ASP A 42 -26.26 -5.82 14.91
CA ASP A 42 -26.00 -4.81 15.92
C ASP A 42 -26.51 -3.43 15.48
N PRO A 43 -27.08 -2.60 16.39
CA PRO A 43 -27.47 -1.25 16.02
C PRO A 43 -26.25 -0.44 15.53
N PRO A 44 -26.40 0.38 14.46
CA PRO A 44 -25.30 1.19 13.98
C PRO A 44 -24.92 2.21 15.07
N HIS A 45 -23.62 2.42 15.26
CA HIS A 45 -23.11 3.50 16.11
C HIS A 45 -23.78 4.84 15.71
N PRO A 46 -24.21 5.67 16.67
CA PRO A 46 -24.97 6.90 16.39
C PRO A 46 -24.30 7.86 15.40
N GLU A 47 -22.97 7.86 15.38
CA GLU A 47 -22.14 8.75 14.55
C GLU A 47 -21.65 8.09 13.25
N SER A 48 -22.12 6.87 12.97
CA SER A 48 -21.81 6.19 11.73
C SER A 48 -22.72 6.65 10.59
N MET A 49 -22.20 6.60 9.37
CA MET A 49 -22.91 7.04 8.18
C MET A 49 -22.74 6.05 7.03
N THR A 50 -23.69 6.04 6.10
CA THR A 50 -23.57 5.30 4.84
C THR A 50 -22.47 5.90 3.97
N PHE A 51 -21.97 5.14 2.99
CA PHE A 51 -20.98 5.67 2.05
C PHE A 51 -21.50 6.89 1.28
N LYS A 52 -22.76 6.88 0.84
CA LYS A 52 -23.37 8.02 0.12
C LYS A 52 -23.40 9.28 0.98
N PHE A 53 -23.79 9.15 2.25
CA PHE A 53 -23.80 10.29 3.17
C PHE A 53 -22.38 10.77 3.45
N PHE A 54 -21.44 9.85 3.72
CA PHE A 54 -20.02 10.15 3.89
C PHE A 54 -19.45 10.95 2.71
N LEU A 55 -19.67 10.45 1.49
CA LEU A 55 -19.21 11.08 0.26
C LEU A 55 -19.68 12.53 0.17
N ASN A 56 -20.94 12.82 0.50
CA ASN A 56 -21.50 14.18 0.49
C ASN A 56 -20.88 15.11 1.53
N HIS A 57 -20.40 14.58 2.66
CA HIS A 57 -19.85 15.35 3.78
C HIS A 57 -18.31 15.37 3.82
N LEU A 58 -17.66 14.86 2.78
CA LEU A 58 -16.21 14.94 2.66
C LEU A 58 -15.74 16.41 2.53
N PRO A 59 -14.60 16.78 3.16
CA PRO A 59 -14.00 18.11 3.02
C PRO A 59 -13.73 18.46 1.56
N THR A 60 -14.03 19.68 1.13
CA THR A 60 -13.79 20.12 -0.27
C THR A 60 -12.37 20.61 -0.52
N ASP A 61 -11.67 21.06 0.53
CA ASP A 61 -10.50 21.93 0.37
C ASP A 61 -9.15 21.27 0.69
N SER A 62 -9.13 20.01 1.17
CA SER A 62 -7.88 19.34 1.58
C SER A 62 -7.33 18.40 0.51
N LYS A 63 -6.58 18.92 -0.47
CA LYS A 63 -5.99 18.09 -1.55
C LYS A 63 -4.86 17.15 -1.09
N LYS A 64 -3.99 17.60 -0.18
CA LYS A 64 -2.80 16.83 0.25
C LYS A 64 -3.08 15.49 0.96
N PRO A 65 -4.04 15.36 1.90
CA PRO A 65 -4.28 14.07 2.55
C PRO A 65 -5.01 13.06 1.64
N PHE A 66 -5.57 13.51 0.52
CA PHE A 66 -6.47 12.73 -0.34
C PHE A 66 -5.76 12.07 -1.52
N TRP A 67 -4.66 12.66 -2.00
CA TRP A 67 -4.06 12.27 -3.27
C TRP A 67 -2.54 12.25 -3.16
N GLU A 68 -1.93 11.27 -3.80
CA GLU A 68 -0.50 11.27 -4.11
C GLU A 68 -0.32 11.65 -5.58
N PHE A 69 0.54 12.62 -5.85
CA PHE A 69 0.75 13.18 -7.18
C PHE A 69 2.09 12.72 -7.75
N ASP A 70 2.12 12.55 -9.08
CA ASP A 70 3.35 12.48 -9.85
C ASP A 70 4.03 13.85 -9.83
N PRO A 71 5.27 13.96 -9.31
CA PRO A 71 6.00 15.22 -9.27
C PRO A 71 6.21 15.84 -10.67
N GLY A 72 6.33 15.02 -11.71
CA GLY A 72 6.64 15.50 -13.07
C GLY A 72 5.42 15.98 -13.86
N SER A 73 4.28 15.29 -13.71
CA SER A 73 3.05 15.59 -14.47
C SER A 73 1.96 16.27 -13.64
N ASN A 74 2.11 16.33 -12.31
CA ASN A 74 1.09 16.77 -11.36
C ASN A 74 -0.24 15.99 -11.47
N GLN A 75 -0.21 14.79 -12.07
CA GLN A 75 -1.35 13.88 -12.13
C GLN A 75 -1.40 12.99 -10.90
N VAL A 76 -2.59 12.58 -10.49
CA VAL A 76 -2.80 11.66 -9.37
C VAL A 76 -2.31 10.25 -9.74
N LEU A 77 -1.40 9.72 -8.92
CA LEU A 77 -0.85 8.37 -9.05
C LEU A 77 -1.62 7.35 -8.22
N GLN A 78 -2.00 7.72 -7.00
CA GLN A 78 -2.71 6.87 -6.05
C GLN A 78 -3.50 7.71 -5.04
N PHE A 79 -4.34 7.04 -4.24
CA PHE A 79 -5.00 7.67 -3.11
C PHE A 79 -3.97 8.07 -2.05
N GLY A 80 -4.21 9.20 -1.38
CA GLY A 80 -3.44 9.64 -0.23
C GLY A 80 -3.86 8.92 1.06
N PRO A 81 -3.17 9.19 2.18
CA PRO A 81 -3.33 8.44 3.44
C PRO A 81 -4.77 8.34 3.95
N PHE A 82 -5.56 9.39 3.76
CA PHE A 82 -6.97 9.41 4.20
C PHE A 82 -7.80 8.36 3.47
N PHE A 83 -7.73 8.32 2.14
CA PHE A 83 -8.48 7.37 1.33
C PHE A 83 -7.86 5.98 1.30
N ILE A 84 -6.52 5.87 1.44
CA ILE A 84 -5.84 4.59 1.72
C ILE A 84 -6.47 3.91 2.94
N ARG A 85 -6.61 4.65 4.05
CA ARG A 85 -7.21 4.11 5.28
C ARG A 85 -8.64 3.65 5.05
N LEU A 86 -9.49 4.53 4.50
CA LEU A 86 -10.91 4.20 4.26
C LEU A 86 -11.07 2.97 3.38
N PHE A 87 -10.44 2.97 2.21
CA PHE A 87 -10.60 1.88 1.25
C PHE A 87 -9.88 0.60 1.68
N GLY A 88 -8.81 0.71 2.47
CA GLY A 88 -8.19 -0.43 3.15
C GLY A 88 -9.15 -1.10 4.13
N GLU A 89 -9.89 -0.32 4.93
CA GLU A 89 -10.89 -0.87 5.85
C GLU A 89 -12.06 -1.55 5.13
N VAL A 90 -12.56 -0.96 4.02
CA VAL A 90 -13.59 -1.61 3.19
C VAL A 90 -13.04 -2.91 2.58
N ALA A 91 -11.80 -2.91 2.06
CA ALA A 91 -11.15 -4.10 1.50
C ALA A 91 -11.03 -5.22 2.54
N LYS A 92 -10.59 -4.91 3.76
CA LYS A 92 -10.51 -5.87 4.88
C LYS A 92 -11.87 -6.50 5.18
N LEU A 93 -12.91 -5.68 5.26
CA LEU A 93 -14.27 -6.15 5.51
C LEU A 93 -14.75 -7.11 4.40
N SER A 94 -14.60 -6.70 3.14
CA SER A 94 -14.95 -7.53 1.97
C SER A 94 -14.14 -8.82 1.89
N TYR A 95 -12.87 -8.81 2.30
CA TYR A 95 -12.04 -9.99 2.38
C TYR A 95 -12.48 -10.93 3.52
N GLY A 96 -12.80 -10.39 4.70
CA GLY A 96 -13.33 -11.19 5.81
C GLY A 96 -14.69 -11.83 5.52
N HIS A 97 -15.51 -11.21 4.67
CA HIS A 97 -16.71 -11.88 4.12
C HIS A 97 -16.34 -13.04 3.19
N PHE A 98 -15.38 -12.82 2.28
CA PHE A 98 -14.90 -13.84 1.37
C PHE A 98 -14.36 -15.08 2.09
N GLU A 99 -13.54 -14.92 3.14
CA GLU A 99 -13.01 -16.04 3.92
C GLU A 99 -14.11 -16.88 4.58
N ARG A 100 -15.23 -16.24 4.93
CA ARG A 100 -16.41 -16.90 5.51
C ARG A 100 -17.37 -17.48 4.47
N GLY A 101 -17.07 -17.36 3.18
CA GLY A 101 -17.96 -17.80 2.09
C GLY A 101 -19.24 -16.98 1.99
N VAL A 102 -19.20 -15.71 2.42
CA VAL A 102 -20.32 -14.79 2.41
C VAL A 102 -19.99 -13.49 1.66
N PHE A 103 -20.99 -12.66 1.38
CA PHE A 103 -20.83 -11.35 0.76
C PHE A 103 -21.90 -10.37 1.27
N SER A 104 -21.65 -9.06 1.10
CA SER A 104 -22.55 -8.00 1.55
C SER A 104 -23.74 -7.80 0.61
N GLY A 105 -23.49 -7.83 -0.70
CA GLY A 105 -24.51 -7.68 -1.74
C GLY A 105 -24.99 -6.24 -1.99
N ASP A 106 -24.66 -5.30 -1.09
CA ASP A 106 -24.87 -3.86 -1.24
C ASP A 106 -23.96 -3.07 -0.28
N LEU A 107 -22.67 -2.97 -0.61
CA LEU A 107 -21.72 -2.20 0.20
C LEU A 107 -22.08 -0.70 0.26
N LEU A 108 -22.83 -0.16 -0.70
CA LEU A 108 -23.10 1.27 -0.76
C LEU A 108 -24.06 1.73 0.35
N ASN A 109 -25.08 0.93 0.62
CA ASN A 109 -26.12 1.28 1.60
C ASN A 109 -25.95 0.54 2.93
N ARG A 110 -25.30 -0.63 2.95
CA ARG A 110 -25.16 -1.47 4.15
C ARG A 110 -23.88 -1.23 4.94
N LEU A 111 -22.85 -0.67 4.31
CA LEU A 111 -21.61 -0.33 4.99
C LEU A 111 -21.80 0.92 5.87
N ARG A 112 -21.13 0.93 7.02
CA ARG A 112 -21.12 2.06 7.96
C ARG A 112 -19.69 2.56 8.16
N ILE A 113 -19.53 3.87 8.08
CA ILE A 113 -18.25 4.57 8.23
C ILE A 113 -18.37 5.49 9.44
N ARG A 114 -17.44 5.38 10.40
CA ARG A 114 -17.30 6.36 11.48
C ARG A 114 -16.42 7.52 11.01
N ARG A 115 -16.92 8.75 11.06
CA ARG A 115 -16.20 9.91 10.49
C ARG A 115 -14.88 10.21 11.18
N GLU A 116 -14.84 10.05 12.51
CA GLU A 116 -13.71 10.46 13.34
C GLU A 116 -12.44 9.66 13.07
N ASN A 117 -12.59 8.36 12.83
CA ASN A 117 -11.48 7.42 12.71
C ASN A 117 -11.54 6.55 11.44
N LEU A 118 -12.47 6.82 10.53
CA LEU A 118 -12.69 6.07 9.28
C LEU A 118 -12.88 4.57 9.48
N VAL A 119 -13.28 4.13 10.67
CA VAL A 119 -13.58 2.71 10.93
C VAL A 119 -14.79 2.31 10.12
N VAL A 120 -14.68 1.17 9.46
CA VAL A 120 -15.70 0.60 8.59
C VAL A 120 -16.24 -0.68 9.20
N TYR A 121 -17.56 -0.83 9.21
CA TYR A 121 -18.21 -2.06 9.66
C TYR A 121 -19.52 -2.31 8.89
N HIS A 122 -20.06 -3.52 9.02
CA HIS A 122 -21.24 -3.97 8.31
C HIS A 122 -22.24 -4.60 9.31
N PRO A 123 -23.21 -3.83 9.81
CA PRO A 123 -24.13 -4.29 10.86
C PRO A 123 -25.31 -5.13 10.32
N TYR A 124 -25.29 -5.48 9.03
CA TYR A 124 -26.38 -6.18 8.37
C TYR A 124 -26.03 -7.65 8.16
N LYS A 125 -27.06 -8.48 8.10
CA LYS A 125 -26.93 -9.87 7.69
C LYS A 125 -26.27 -10.00 6.32
N VAL A 126 -25.28 -10.89 6.25
CA VAL A 126 -24.52 -11.24 5.05
C VAL A 126 -25.16 -12.41 4.32
N PHE A 127 -24.91 -12.52 3.02
CA PHE A 127 -25.46 -13.57 2.16
C PHE A 127 -24.43 -14.67 1.92
N ARG A 128 -24.86 -15.93 1.89
CA ARG A 128 -23.97 -17.03 1.44
C ARG A 128 -23.68 -16.89 -0.05
N ASP A 129 -22.42 -17.04 -0.44
CA ASP A 129 -22.01 -17.07 -1.83
C ASP A 129 -22.24 -18.49 -2.39
N CYS A 130 -23.49 -18.76 -2.81
CA CYS A 130 -23.94 -20.09 -3.24
C CYS A 130 -23.56 -20.42 -4.70
N GLU A 131 -23.12 -19.42 -5.48
CA GLU A 131 -22.90 -19.51 -6.93
C GLU A 131 -21.46 -19.14 -7.32
N ALA A 132 -21.09 -19.30 -8.59
CA ALA A 132 -19.76 -19.18 -9.17
C ALA A 132 -19.07 -17.79 -9.01
N ASN A 133 -18.78 -17.35 -7.79
CA ASN A 133 -18.19 -16.06 -7.41
C ASN A 133 -19.08 -14.85 -7.70
N LEU A 134 -20.41 -15.05 -7.79
CA LEU A 134 -21.34 -13.97 -8.10
C LEU A 134 -21.38 -12.92 -6.97
N GLY A 135 -21.36 -13.37 -5.72
CA GLY A 135 -21.31 -12.48 -4.55
C GLY A 135 -20.02 -11.67 -4.49
N ARG A 136 -18.87 -12.32 -4.70
CA ARG A 136 -17.54 -11.69 -4.76
C ARG A 136 -17.47 -10.61 -5.83
N THR A 137 -17.91 -10.94 -7.04
CA THR A 137 -17.91 -10.00 -8.16
C THR A 137 -18.73 -8.76 -7.83
N ARG A 138 -19.89 -8.93 -7.17
CA ARG A 138 -20.73 -7.80 -6.76
C ARG A 138 -20.07 -6.91 -5.73
N ASP A 139 -19.57 -7.45 -4.62
CA ASP A 139 -18.91 -6.65 -3.59
C ASP A 139 -17.72 -5.87 -4.18
N LEU A 140 -16.96 -6.51 -5.07
CA LEU A 140 -15.85 -5.86 -5.77
C LEU A 140 -16.31 -4.71 -6.70
N VAL A 141 -17.39 -4.89 -7.45
CA VAL A 141 -17.95 -3.81 -8.30
C VAL A 141 -18.42 -2.64 -7.44
N HIS A 142 -19.07 -2.91 -6.29
CA HIS A 142 -19.46 -1.85 -5.36
C HIS A 142 -18.23 -1.13 -4.78
N TYR A 143 -17.21 -1.87 -4.38
CA TYR A 143 -15.95 -1.32 -3.88
C TYR A 143 -15.28 -0.38 -4.89
N ARG A 144 -15.17 -0.82 -6.15
CA ARG A 144 -14.61 0.00 -7.24
C ARG A 144 -15.49 1.21 -7.54
N TYR A 145 -16.81 1.06 -7.49
CA TYR A 145 -17.74 2.18 -7.63
C TYR A 145 -17.56 3.22 -6.51
N MET A 146 -17.33 2.80 -5.27
CA MET A 146 -17.03 3.70 -4.15
C MET A 146 -15.76 4.52 -4.43
N MET A 147 -14.68 3.87 -4.88
CA MET A 147 -13.44 4.55 -5.27
C MET A 147 -13.67 5.54 -6.41
N ALA A 148 -14.35 5.11 -7.48
CA ALA A 148 -14.65 5.94 -8.64
C ALA A 148 -15.52 7.16 -8.28
N SER A 149 -16.45 7.01 -7.34
CA SER A 149 -17.33 8.09 -6.87
C SER A 149 -16.55 9.19 -6.15
N VAL A 150 -15.56 8.81 -5.33
CA VAL A 150 -14.64 9.78 -4.70
C VAL A 150 -13.83 10.49 -5.77
N VAL A 151 -13.22 9.75 -6.70
CA VAL A 151 -12.42 10.34 -7.79
C VAL A 151 -13.22 11.36 -8.58
N LYS A 152 -14.45 11.03 -8.99
CA LYS A 152 -15.33 11.93 -9.77
C LYS A 152 -15.76 13.18 -9.01
N LYS A 153 -15.87 13.09 -7.68
CA LYS A 153 -16.22 14.24 -6.87
C LYS A 153 -15.13 15.31 -6.86
N TYR A 154 -13.86 14.92 -7.00
CA TYR A 154 -12.71 15.81 -6.80
C TYR A 154 -11.86 16.07 -8.04
N LEU A 155 -11.83 15.13 -8.99
CA LEU A 155 -10.84 15.10 -10.07
C LEU A 155 -11.52 15.05 -11.43
N LYS A 156 -10.90 15.69 -12.42
CA LYS A 156 -11.24 15.57 -13.84
C LYS A 156 -10.40 14.48 -14.48
N SER A 157 -10.81 13.97 -15.64
CA SER A 157 -10.11 12.88 -16.33
C SER A 157 -8.63 13.19 -16.65
N HIS A 158 -8.28 14.46 -16.89
CA HIS A 158 -6.90 14.89 -17.14
C HIS A 158 -6.03 14.98 -15.88
N ASP A 159 -6.63 15.03 -14.70
CA ASP A 159 -5.91 15.03 -13.41
C ASP A 159 -5.44 13.62 -13.02
N ILE A 160 -5.92 12.58 -13.71
CA ILE A 160 -5.73 11.18 -13.32
C ILE A 160 -4.67 10.54 -14.22
N SER A 161 -3.61 10.01 -13.61
CA SER A 161 -2.54 9.34 -14.36
C SER A 161 -3.03 8.06 -15.02
N LYS A 162 -2.37 7.66 -16.12
CA LYS A 162 -2.61 6.35 -16.74
C LYS A 162 -2.37 5.18 -15.78
N TYR A 163 -1.50 5.34 -14.80
CA TYR A 163 -1.18 4.31 -13.80
C TYR A 163 -2.31 4.12 -12.80
N PHE A 164 -2.91 5.21 -12.33
CA PHE A 164 -4.10 5.15 -11.49
C PHE A 164 -5.25 4.44 -12.21
N LYS A 165 -5.43 4.71 -13.52
CA LYS A 165 -6.45 4.06 -14.37
C LYS A 165 -6.28 2.55 -14.47
N LEU A 166 -5.06 2.00 -14.34
CA LEU A 166 -4.84 0.55 -14.28
C LEU A 166 -5.65 -0.08 -13.14
N GLY A 167 -5.78 0.65 -12.02
CA GLY A 167 -6.59 0.26 -10.88
C GLY A 167 -8.07 0.07 -11.18
N PHE A 168 -8.58 0.41 -12.38
CA PHE A 168 -9.96 0.20 -12.81
C PHE A 168 -10.10 -0.75 -14.00
N SER A 169 -9.00 -1.27 -14.54
CA SER A 169 -8.93 -2.12 -15.75
C SER A 169 -10.05 -3.17 -15.86
N GLU A 170 -10.63 -3.34 -17.05
CA GLU A 170 -11.69 -4.33 -17.30
C GLU A 170 -11.23 -5.77 -17.04
N LEU A 171 -9.92 -6.02 -17.16
CA LEU A 171 -9.30 -7.30 -16.87
C LEU A 171 -9.74 -7.83 -15.50
N PHE A 172 -9.89 -6.92 -14.54
CA PHE A 172 -10.26 -7.23 -13.17
C PHE A 172 -11.69 -7.73 -13.03
N LEU A 173 -12.56 -7.36 -13.95
CA LEU A 173 -13.95 -7.79 -13.94
C LEU A 173 -14.16 -9.16 -14.60
N GLN A 174 -13.15 -9.74 -15.24
CA GLN A 174 -13.31 -11.05 -15.86
C GLN A 174 -13.54 -12.14 -14.79
N PRO A 175 -14.54 -13.05 -14.93
CA PRO A 175 -14.89 -14.04 -13.90
C PRO A 175 -13.71 -14.88 -13.39
N GLN A 176 -12.85 -15.33 -14.31
CA GLN A 176 -11.65 -16.10 -14.00
C GLN A 176 -10.62 -15.29 -13.21
N VAL A 177 -10.57 -13.97 -13.45
CA VAL A 177 -9.68 -13.06 -12.74
C VAL A 177 -10.25 -12.74 -11.35
N VAL A 178 -11.56 -12.50 -11.22
CA VAL A 178 -12.20 -12.35 -9.91
C VAL A 178 -11.98 -13.58 -9.04
N LYS A 179 -12.18 -14.79 -9.59
CA LYS A 179 -11.99 -16.03 -8.84
C LYS A 179 -10.57 -16.20 -8.30
N LYS A 180 -9.56 -15.91 -9.12
CA LYS A 180 -8.14 -16.16 -8.78
C LYS A 180 -7.48 -14.99 -8.04
N PHE A 181 -7.90 -13.76 -8.32
CA PHE A 181 -7.22 -12.54 -7.89
C PHE A 181 -8.08 -11.63 -7.02
N TYR A 182 -9.21 -12.09 -6.48
CA TYR A 182 -10.13 -11.30 -5.67
C TYR A 182 -9.41 -10.39 -4.67
N MET A 183 -8.46 -10.95 -3.92
CA MET A 183 -7.72 -10.21 -2.91
C MET A 183 -6.81 -9.12 -3.49
N PHE A 184 -6.15 -9.33 -4.63
CA PHE A 184 -5.38 -8.28 -5.33
C PHE A 184 -6.23 -7.13 -5.80
N GLN A 185 -7.47 -7.44 -6.16
CA GLN A 185 -8.38 -6.43 -6.65
C GLN A 185 -8.90 -5.55 -5.52
N LEU A 186 -9.02 -6.10 -4.31
CA LEU A 186 -9.30 -5.34 -3.09
C LEU A 186 -8.08 -4.52 -2.66
N PHE A 187 -6.89 -5.11 -2.68
CA PHE A 187 -5.63 -4.47 -2.32
C PHE A 187 -4.81 -4.11 -3.56
N HIS A 188 -5.36 -3.24 -4.40
CA HIS A 188 -4.66 -2.72 -5.57
C HIS A 188 -3.65 -1.62 -5.17
N PRO A 189 -2.49 -1.47 -5.86
CA PRO A 189 -1.48 -0.46 -5.52
C PRO A 189 -1.94 0.99 -5.43
N ILE A 190 -3.12 1.34 -5.97
CA ILE A 190 -3.70 2.68 -5.80
C ILE A 190 -4.05 3.00 -4.33
N ILE A 191 -4.04 2.00 -3.44
CA ILE A 191 -4.20 2.17 -1.99
C ILE A 191 -3.00 1.68 -1.18
N TYR A 192 -1.83 1.46 -1.80
CA TYR A 192 -0.65 1.00 -1.06
C TYR A 192 0.00 2.12 -0.28
N ASN A 193 0.34 1.81 0.96
CA ASN A 193 1.35 2.58 1.69
C ASN A 193 2.77 2.12 1.31
N ASP A 194 3.77 2.81 1.82
CA ASP A 194 5.19 2.54 1.52
C ASP A 194 5.66 1.14 1.95
N TRP A 195 5.04 0.58 2.98
CA TRP A 195 5.34 -0.77 3.46
C TRP A 195 4.78 -1.86 2.53
N ASP A 196 3.58 -1.64 1.99
CA ASP A 196 2.96 -2.53 1.02
C ASP A 196 3.79 -2.59 -0.28
N LYS A 197 4.28 -1.42 -0.73
CA LYS A 197 5.19 -1.26 -1.88
C LYS A 197 6.51 -2.03 -1.67
N TYR A 198 7.18 -1.81 -0.53
CA TYR A 198 8.40 -2.53 -0.15
C TYR A 198 8.22 -4.04 -0.18
N LYS A 199 7.17 -4.55 0.49
CA LYS A 199 6.97 -6.00 0.56
C LYS A 199 6.57 -6.61 -0.80
N LEU A 200 5.84 -5.89 -1.65
CA LEU A 200 5.53 -6.35 -3.03
C LEU A 200 6.82 -6.59 -3.81
N ILE A 201 7.76 -5.62 -3.77
CA ILE A 201 9.06 -5.75 -4.43
C ILE A 201 9.82 -6.99 -3.94
N HIS A 202 9.87 -7.19 -2.63
CA HIS A 202 10.59 -8.33 -2.03
C HIS A 202 9.98 -9.66 -2.47
N ALA A 203 8.65 -9.80 -2.40
CA ALA A 203 7.94 -11.00 -2.85
C ALA A 203 8.22 -11.32 -4.33
N LEU A 204 8.22 -10.31 -5.20
CA LEU A 204 8.53 -10.48 -6.61
C LEU A 204 9.96 -10.96 -6.84
N VAL A 205 10.95 -10.39 -6.15
CA VAL A 205 12.34 -10.82 -6.35
C VAL A 205 12.58 -12.21 -5.76
N ASP A 206 11.89 -12.60 -4.68
CA ASP A 206 11.96 -13.97 -4.15
C ASP A 206 11.43 -15.01 -5.16
N MET A 207 10.43 -14.68 -5.99
CA MET A 207 10.03 -15.54 -7.12
C MET A 207 11.13 -15.72 -8.14
N ARG A 208 11.84 -14.63 -8.46
CA ARG A 208 12.93 -14.67 -9.43
C ARG A 208 14.02 -15.64 -8.98
N ILE A 209 14.30 -15.68 -7.67
CA ILE A 209 15.28 -16.61 -7.08
C ILE A 209 14.83 -18.06 -7.31
N GLN A 210 13.52 -18.35 -7.28
CA GLN A 210 12.99 -19.69 -7.51
C GLN A 210 13.04 -20.09 -8.99
N ASP A 211 12.61 -19.22 -9.91
CA ASP A 211 12.71 -19.47 -11.36
C ASP A 211 12.92 -18.17 -12.14
N GLN A 212 14.18 -17.89 -12.47
CA GLN A 212 14.58 -16.69 -13.20
C GLN A 212 14.03 -16.65 -14.63
N LYS A 213 13.91 -17.81 -15.31
CA LYS A 213 13.49 -17.88 -16.71
C LYS A 213 12.01 -17.54 -16.84
N HIS A 214 11.17 -18.15 -16.01
CA HIS A 214 9.74 -17.87 -16.00
C HIS A 214 9.47 -16.47 -15.45
N PHE A 215 10.22 -16.02 -14.46
CA PHE A 215 10.07 -14.66 -13.93
C PHE A 215 10.20 -13.59 -15.02
N TYR A 216 11.25 -13.64 -15.86
CA TYR A 216 11.42 -12.65 -16.91
C TYR A 216 10.40 -12.75 -18.05
N ARG A 217 9.86 -13.94 -18.29
CA ARG A 217 8.80 -14.15 -19.29
C ARG A 217 7.44 -13.62 -18.80
N SER A 218 7.15 -13.78 -17.52
CA SER A 218 5.85 -13.44 -16.92
C SER A 218 5.79 -12.02 -16.36
N PHE A 219 6.89 -11.48 -15.82
CA PHE A 219 6.91 -10.20 -15.12
C PHE A 219 7.88 -9.18 -15.72
N GLY A 220 8.49 -9.48 -16.86
CA GLY A 220 9.22 -8.47 -17.60
C GLY A 220 8.28 -7.32 -17.92
N PHE A 221 8.65 -6.07 -17.58
CA PHE A 221 7.95 -4.86 -18.00
C PHE A 221 8.07 -4.64 -19.53
N GLN A 222 7.66 -5.64 -20.31
CA GLN A 222 7.74 -5.69 -21.75
C GLN A 222 6.54 -4.99 -22.40
N ILE A 223 5.48 -4.73 -21.62
CA ILE A 223 4.31 -3.97 -22.06
C ILE A 223 4.73 -2.50 -22.25
N GLN A 224 4.88 -2.09 -23.52
CA GLN A 224 5.35 -0.75 -23.90
C GLN A 224 4.50 0.38 -23.28
N GLN A 225 3.20 0.15 -23.10
CA GLN A 225 2.26 1.12 -22.54
C GLN A 225 2.65 1.59 -21.13
N TYR A 226 3.35 0.75 -20.36
CA TYR A 226 3.86 1.12 -19.04
C TYR A 226 5.01 2.12 -19.11
N GLY A 227 5.79 2.15 -20.20
CA GLY A 227 6.93 3.06 -20.33
C GLY A 227 8.21 2.61 -19.60
N TYR A 228 8.27 1.35 -19.15
CA TYR A 228 9.40 0.79 -18.39
C TYR A 228 10.27 -0.20 -19.17
N SER A 229 10.04 -0.37 -20.48
CA SER A 229 10.80 -1.32 -21.31
C SER A 229 12.30 -1.00 -21.40
N ASN A 230 12.69 0.27 -21.23
CA ASN A 230 14.08 0.74 -21.23
C ASN A 230 14.39 1.57 -19.97
N TRP A 231 13.80 1.20 -18.83
CA TRP A 231 13.87 1.98 -17.58
C TRP A 231 15.31 2.34 -17.16
N TRP A 232 16.29 1.48 -17.45
CA TRP A 232 17.69 1.67 -17.09
C TRP A 232 18.35 2.86 -17.77
N ARG A 233 17.84 3.30 -18.93
CA ARG A 233 18.36 4.48 -19.65
C ARG A 233 18.24 5.76 -18.83
N LYS A 234 17.35 5.78 -17.83
CA LYS A 234 17.22 6.90 -16.90
C LYS A 234 18.47 7.08 -16.00
N PHE A 235 19.32 6.07 -15.90
CA PHE A 235 20.48 6.04 -15.00
C PHE A 235 21.82 5.94 -15.73
N GLU A 236 21.84 5.91 -17.07
CA GLU A 236 23.08 5.80 -17.85
C GLU A 236 24.06 6.96 -17.59
N ASN A 237 23.55 8.12 -17.18
CA ASN A 237 24.33 9.32 -16.85
C ASN A 237 24.28 9.67 -15.34
N GLU A 238 23.72 8.79 -14.50
CA GLU A 238 23.63 9.04 -13.07
C GLU A 238 25.02 8.85 -12.43
N PRO A 239 25.50 9.80 -11.60
CA PRO A 239 26.83 9.71 -11.01
C PRO A 239 26.93 8.47 -10.10
N PRO A 240 28.05 7.70 -10.15
CA PRO A 240 28.24 6.52 -9.29
C PRO A 240 28.17 6.81 -7.79
N GLU A 241 28.41 8.06 -7.40
CA GLU A 241 28.31 8.55 -6.03
C GLU A 241 26.86 8.73 -5.56
N SER A 242 25.89 8.85 -6.48
CA SER A 242 24.48 8.89 -6.13
C SER A 242 23.99 7.50 -5.74
N MET A 243 23.08 7.41 -4.77
CA MET A 243 22.51 6.13 -4.33
C MET A 243 21.86 5.35 -5.49
N LEU A 244 21.20 6.06 -6.42
CA LEU A 244 20.59 5.48 -7.62
C LEU A 244 21.66 4.95 -8.59
N GLY A 245 22.71 5.73 -8.85
CA GLY A 245 23.83 5.33 -9.70
C GLY A 245 24.64 4.17 -9.11
N HIS A 246 24.93 4.24 -7.82
CA HIS A 246 25.65 3.21 -7.07
C HIS A 246 24.96 1.84 -7.16
N VAL A 247 23.66 1.80 -6.91
CA VAL A 247 22.88 0.55 -7.01
C VAL A 247 22.75 0.10 -8.46
N TYR A 248 22.63 1.04 -9.40
CA TYR A 248 22.51 0.73 -10.82
C TYR A 248 23.72 -0.02 -11.38
N SER A 249 24.94 0.39 -11.00
CA SER A 249 26.21 -0.17 -11.48
C SER A 249 27.02 -0.86 -10.39
N HIS A 250 26.36 -1.41 -9.37
CA HIS A 250 27.02 -2.06 -8.25
C HIS A 250 27.97 -3.17 -8.75
N GLU A 251 29.21 -3.19 -8.23
CA GLU A 251 30.27 -4.12 -8.64
C GLU A 251 30.59 -4.16 -10.15
N GLY A 252 30.30 -3.07 -10.89
CA GLY A 252 30.57 -2.99 -12.32
C GLY A 252 29.54 -3.71 -13.20
N HIS A 253 28.46 -4.23 -12.62
CA HIS A 253 27.38 -4.89 -13.34
C HIS A 253 26.15 -3.99 -13.48
N ALA A 254 26.01 -3.34 -14.63
CA ALA A 254 24.87 -2.47 -14.90
C ALA A 254 23.58 -3.26 -15.21
N PHE A 255 22.46 -2.83 -14.63
CA PHE A 255 21.14 -3.34 -15.01
C PHE A 255 20.80 -2.93 -16.46
N ARG A 256 20.60 -3.88 -17.38
CA ARG A 256 20.27 -3.60 -18.79
C ARG A 256 19.10 -4.43 -19.33
N ASN A 257 18.16 -4.77 -18.45
CA ASN A 257 17.03 -5.64 -18.77
C ASN A 257 15.73 -5.08 -18.16
N ALA A 258 14.65 -5.06 -18.96
CA ALA A 258 13.33 -4.59 -18.54
C ALA A 258 12.80 -5.36 -17.33
N GLY A 259 13.03 -6.68 -17.28
CA GLY A 259 12.60 -7.50 -16.17
C GLY A 259 13.48 -7.40 -14.93
N ALA A 260 14.58 -6.64 -14.96
CA ALA A 260 15.44 -6.45 -13.80
C ALA A 260 15.01 -5.28 -12.91
N LEU A 261 13.99 -4.50 -13.30
CA LEU A 261 13.48 -3.37 -12.51
C LEU A 261 13.08 -3.77 -11.08
N PRO A 262 12.34 -4.88 -10.83
CA PRO A 262 12.02 -5.28 -9.46
C PRO A 262 13.28 -5.59 -8.62
N VAL A 263 14.32 -6.15 -9.24
CA VAL A 263 15.60 -6.44 -8.57
C VAL A 263 16.32 -5.15 -8.21
N TYR A 264 16.37 -4.20 -9.15
CA TYR A 264 16.94 -2.88 -8.90
C TYR A 264 16.23 -2.16 -7.75
N LEU A 265 14.88 -2.13 -7.74
CA LEU A 265 14.12 -1.51 -6.65
C LEU A 265 14.37 -2.20 -5.30
N ARG A 266 14.47 -3.53 -5.26
CA ARG A 266 14.83 -4.26 -4.03
C ARG A 266 16.20 -3.86 -3.52
N ASN A 267 17.18 -3.75 -4.42
CA ASN A 267 18.52 -3.34 -4.06
C ASN A 267 18.52 -1.90 -3.55
N LEU A 268 17.76 -0.98 -4.15
CA LEU A 268 17.60 0.38 -3.62
C LEU A 268 17.10 0.36 -2.17
N HIS A 269 16.06 -0.41 -1.88
CA HIS A 269 15.58 -0.57 -0.50
C HIS A 269 16.64 -1.14 0.44
N ALA A 270 17.38 -2.17 0.03
CA ALA A 270 18.40 -2.79 0.85
C ALA A 270 19.59 -1.86 1.14
N HIS A 271 20.08 -1.15 0.12
CA HIS A 271 21.19 -0.20 0.25
C HIS A 271 20.80 1.04 1.06
N TYR A 272 19.58 1.58 0.84
CA TYR A 272 19.06 2.66 1.67
C TYR A 272 18.94 2.22 3.13
N HIS A 273 18.51 0.97 3.36
CA HIS A 273 18.41 0.41 4.69
C HIS A 273 19.75 0.29 5.41
N GLY A 274 20.76 -0.25 4.73
CA GLY A 274 22.11 -0.32 5.27
C GLY A 274 22.70 1.06 5.60
N ALA A 275 22.48 2.06 4.75
CA ALA A 275 22.98 3.42 4.97
C ALA A 275 22.37 4.09 6.21
N ILE A 276 21.05 4.01 6.38
CA ILE A 276 20.36 4.59 7.54
C ILE A 276 20.74 3.85 8.84
N LEU A 277 20.85 2.52 8.81
CA LEU A 277 21.34 1.77 9.98
C LEU A 277 22.75 2.20 10.38
N ALA A 278 23.65 2.40 9.42
CA ALA A 278 25.00 2.88 9.69
C ALA A 278 24.99 4.29 10.32
N ILE A 279 24.15 5.20 9.82
CA ILE A 279 23.99 6.56 10.37
C ILE A 279 23.44 6.50 11.81
N ASN A 280 22.40 5.69 12.06
CA ASN A 280 21.81 5.53 13.38
C ASN A 280 22.84 4.96 14.38
N ASN A 281 23.58 3.91 13.98
CA ASN A 281 24.64 3.32 14.80
C ASN A 281 25.75 4.32 15.11
N ALA A 282 26.17 5.12 14.13
CA ALA A 282 27.19 6.17 14.33
C ALA A 282 26.69 7.28 15.27
N THR A 283 25.42 7.68 15.14
CA THR A 283 24.78 8.69 16.00
C THR A 283 24.68 8.19 17.44
N GLU A 284 24.27 6.94 17.64
CA GLU A 284 24.21 6.32 18.96
C GLU A 284 25.60 6.16 19.57
N ALA A 285 26.60 5.75 18.79
CA ALA A 285 28.00 5.68 19.24
C ALA A 285 28.54 7.05 19.68
N ALA A 286 28.28 8.11 18.89
CA ALA A 286 28.69 9.46 19.23
C ALA A 286 28.00 9.97 20.51
N PHE A 287 26.70 9.72 20.67
CA PHE A 287 25.95 10.07 21.88
C PHE A 287 26.46 9.34 23.14
N ASN A 288 26.78 8.06 23.00
CA ASN A 288 27.36 7.27 24.10
C ASN A 288 28.78 7.74 24.46
N GLN A 289 29.57 8.15 23.47
CA GLN A 289 30.89 8.73 23.70
C GLN A 289 30.80 10.06 24.45
N GLU A 290 29.91 10.96 24.04
CA GLU A 290 29.65 12.24 24.76
C GLU A 290 29.23 11.97 26.21
N LYS A 291 28.38 10.96 26.44
CA LYS A 291 27.96 10.56 27.80
C LYS A 291 29.14 10.18 28.69
N ILE A 292 30.08 9.40 28.16
CA ILE A 292 31.28 8.96 28.88
C ILE A 292 32.15 10.18 29.20
N GLU A 293 32.37 11.06 28.22
CA GLU A 293 33.18 12.27 28.40
C GLU A 293 32.60 13.23 29.44
N ILE A 294 31.26 13.41 29.47
CA ILE A 294 30.57 14.20 30.50
C ILE A 294 30.75 13.57 31.87
N TYR A 295 30.61 12.23 31.97
CA TYR A 295 30.78 11.52 33.24
C TYR A 295 32.20 11.66 33.77
N GLU A 296 33.21 11.44 32.93
CA GLU A 296 34.62 11.60 33.31
C GLU A 296 34.95 13.05 33.72
N HIS A 297 34.51 14.04 32.93
CA HIS A 297 34.69 15.46 33.23
C HIS A 297 34.04 15.86 34.56
N ASN A 298 32.78 15.48 34.77
CA ASN A 298 32.07 15.79 36.01
C ASN A 298 32.67 15.08 37.22
N SER A 299 33.13 13.83 37.06
CA SER A 299 33.79 13.09 38.15
C SER A 299 35.11 13.76 38.59
N LEU A 300 35.88 14.31 37.65
CA LEU A 300 37.08 15.09 37.97
C LEU A 300 36.74 16.37 38.74
N ILE A 301 35.71 17.10 38.30
CA ILE A 301 35.22 18.29 39.01
C ILE A 301 34.75 17.94 40.42
N GLU A 302 33.96 16.86 40.58
CA GLU A 302 33.48 16.42 41.88
C GLU A 302 34.62 16.03 42.83
N ALA A 303 35.65 15.35 42.31
CA ALA A 303 36.84 15.02 43.08
C ALA A 303 37.64 16.27 43.50
N GLU A 304 37.73 17.28 42.64
CA GLU A 304 38.37 18.55 42.97
C GLU A 304 37.57 19.35 44.00
N MET A 305 36.25 19.42 43.83
CA MET A 305 35.32 20.08 44.75
C MET A 305 35.38 19.49 46.17
N ALA A 306 35.67 18.20 46.32
CA ALA A 306 35.79 17.53 47.61
C ALA A 306 36.91 18.10 48.50
N ASN A 307 37.85 18.86 47.94
CA ASN A 307 38.92 19.53 48.69
C ASN A 307 38.50 20.87 49.32
N PHE A 308 37.28 21.34 49.07
CA PHE A 308 36.80 22.65 49.50
C PHE A 308 35.55 22.53 50.39
N GLU A 309 35.48 23.33 51.45
CA GLU A 309 34.32 23.35 52.36
C GLU A 309 33.06 23.90 51.69
N ASP A 310 31.89 23.56 52.22
CA ASP A 310 30.61 24.10 51.75
C ASP A 310 30.59 25.63 51.96
N GLY A 311 30.32 26.38 50.89
CA GLY A 311 30.29 27.85 50.90
C GLY A 311 31.55 28.53 50.38
N ASP A 312 32.60 27.77 50.00
CA ASP A 312 33.78 28.31 49.34
C ASP A 312 33.42 28.85 47.93
N PRO A 313 33.76 30.11 47.59
CA PRO A 313 33.50 30.71 46.26
C PRO A 313 34.11 29.91 45.09
N HIS A 314 35.24 29.23 45.33
CA HIS A 314 35.90 28.40 44.34
C HIS A 314 35.10 27.13 44.05
N ARG A 315 34.46 26.54 45.07
CA ARG A 315 33.62 25.36 44.92
C ARG A 315 32.35 25.64 44.12
N GLU A 316 31.74 26.81 44.28
CA GLU A 316 30.61 27.24 43.44
C GLU A 316 31.03 27.51 41.98
N THR A 317 32.26 27.99 41.77
CA THR A 317 32.83 28.16 40.42
C THR A 317 33.05 26.82 39.73
N LEU A 318 33.50 25.79 40.45
CA LEU A 318 33.64 24.42 39.95
C LEU A 318 32.28 23.78 39.65
N ARG A 319 31.27 23.97 40.53
CA ARG A 319 29.91 23.47 40.31
C ARG A 319 29.29 24.02 39.02
N ALA A 320 29.56 25.28 38.67
CA ALA A 320 29.09 25.88 37.42
C ALA A 320 29.72 25.27 36.15
N GLN A 321 30.80 24.49 36.28
CA GLN A 321 31.48 23.80 35.17
C GLN A 321 30.96 22.37 34.93
N ILE A 322 30.05 21.88 35.78
CA ILE A 322 29.37 20.59 35.60
C ILE A 322 28.58 20.64 34.28
N ARG A 323 28.81 19.64 33.43
CA ARG A 323 28.13 19.50 32.16
C ARG A 323 26.89 18.62 32.31
N VAL A 324 25.83 18.96 31.59
CA VAL A 324 24.61 18.15 31.51
C VAL A 324 24.46 17.65 30.08
N GLN A 325 24.14 16.37 29.94
CA GLN A 325 23.96 15.76 28.63
C GLN A 325 22.73 16.36 27.93
N SER A 326 22.85 16.53 26.61
CA SER A 326 21.73 16.90 25.74
C SER A 326 20.63 15.82 25.70
N GLU A 327 19.43 16.18 25.23
CA GLU A 327 18.33 15.23 25.05
C GLU A 327 18.74 14.05 24.16
N ILE A 328 18.13 12.87 24.40
CA ILE A 328 18.35 11.66 23.60
C ILE A 328 18.12 11.99 22.10
N PRO A 329 19.08 11.67 21.22
CA PRO A 329 18.93 11.97 19.80
C PRO A 329 17.70 11.25 19.25
N LYS A 330 16.87 11.99 18.52
CA LYS A 330 15.78 11.39 17.74
C LYS A 330 16.41 10.60 16.60
N LEU A 331 16.43 9.27 16.75
CA LEU A 331 16.84 8.36 15.68
C LEU A 331 15.92 8.54 14.46
N ALA A 332 16.47 8.36 13.26
CA ALA A 332 15.72 8.55 12.03
C ALA A 332 14.47 7.63 11.99
N LEU A 333 13.35 8.19 11.52
CA LEU A 333 12.05 7.52 11.33
C LEU A 333 12.17 6.29 10.39
N PRO A 334 11.17 5.37 10.35
CA PRO A 334 11.29 4.14 9.58
C PRO A 334 11.47 4.36 8.06
N LEU A 335 12.74 4.38 7.65
CA LEU A 335 13.43 3.80 6.48
C LEU A 335 12.80 3.78 5.07
N HIS A 336 11.50 3.53 4.92
CA HIS A 336 10.86 3.39 3.61
C HIS A 336 10.20 4.68 3.13
N SER A 337 9.76 5.54 4.04
CA SER A 337 9.02 6.77 3.71
C SER A 337 9.84 7.85 3.01
N GLU A 338 11.17 7.81 3.14
CA GLU A 338 12.08 8.76 2.47
C GLU A 338 12.51 8.29 1.08
N LEU A 339 12.59 6.97 0.87
CA LEU A 339 12.97 6.39 -0.42
C LEU A 339 11.81 6.36 -1.42
N GLU A 340 10.58 6.10 -0.95
CA GLU A 340 9.41 6.01 -1.83
C GLU A 340 9.16 7.29 -2.65
N PRO A 341 9.28 8.52 -2.12
CA PRO A 341 9.19 9.73 -2.94
C PRO A 341 10.20 9.74 -4.10
N ILE A 342 11.44 9.28 -3.86
CA ILE A 342 12.49 9.20 -4.88
C ILE A 342 12.12 8.14 -5.94
N ILE A 343 11.65 6.97 -5.50
CA ILE A 343 11.18 5.92 -6.41
C ILE A 343 10.00 6.42 -7.24
N THR A 344 9.00 7.05 -6.61
CA THR A 344 7.81 7.59 -7.28
C THR A 344 8.16 8.65 -8.31
N GLU A 345 9.10 9.55 -8.01
CA GLU A 345 9.58 10.55 -8.97
C GLU A 345 10.23 9.89 -10.19
N ARG A 346 11.08 8.88 -9.97
CA ARG A 346 11.82 8.21 -11.06
C ARG A 346 10.99 7.16 -11.80
N PHE A 347 10.02 6.56 -11.14
CA PHE A 347 9.18 5.45 -11.61
C PHE A 347 7.71 5.64 -11.20
N PRO A 348 7.03 6.68 -11.73
CA PRO A 348 5.65 6.97 -11.36
C PRO A 348 4.72 5.78 -11.66
N GLY A 349 3.99 5.32 -10.64
CA GLY A 349 3.00 4.25 -10.78
C GLY A 349 3.58 2.86 -11.11
N VAL A 350 4.87 2.64 -10.87
CA VAL A 350 5.55 1.37 -11.16
C VAL A 350 4.90 0.16 -10.49
N TYR A 351 4.39 0.33 -9.26
CA TYR A 351 3.70 -0.72 -8.51
C TYR A 351 2.39 -1.15 -9.17
N SER A 352 1.60 -0.20 -9.68
CA SER A 352 0.38 -0.53 -10.44
C SER A 352 0.71 -1.32 -11.71
N CYS A 353 1.80 -0.95 -12.41
CA CYS A 353 2.28 -1.70 -13.56
C CYS A 353 2.74 -3.12 -13.19
N MET A 354 3.41 -3.31 -12.05
CA MET A 354 3.79 -4.63 -11.56
C MET A 354 2.56 -5.50 -11.33
N VAL A 355 1.58 -5.01 -10.58
CA VAL A 355 0.37 -5.78 -10.26
C VAL A 355 -0.45 -6.10 -11.51
N ASP A 356 -0.61 -5.16 -12.43
CA ASP A 356 -1.28 -5.43 -13.71
C ASP A 356 -0.51 -6.48 -14.54
N ALA A 357 0.82 -6.41 -14.59
CA ALA A 357 1.65 -7.42 -15.27
C ALA A 357 1.49 -8.82 -14.66
N ILE A 358 1.51 -8.93 -13.32
CA ILE A 358 1.29 -10.18 -12.58
C ILE A 358 -0.06 -10.76 -12.98
N ILE A 359 -1.13 -9.98 -12.85
CA ILE A 359 -2.49 -10.45 -13.12
C ILE A 359 -2.62 -10.89 -14.57
N ARG A 360 -2.08 -10.14 -15.54
CA ARG A 360 -2.08 -10.53 -16.95
C ARG A 360 -1.34 -11.84 -17.20
N ALA A 361 -0.15 -12.01 -16.64
CA ALA A 361 0.66 -13.19 -16.87
C ALA A 361 -0.04 -14.47 -16.38
N PHE A 362 -0.64 -14.40 -15.20
CA PHE A 362 -1.30 -15.54 -14.57
C PHE A 362 -2.77 -15.74 -14.99
N ALA A 363 -3.42 -14.70 -15.53
CA ALA A 363 -4.75 -14.84 -16.11
C ALA A 363 -4.72 -15.61 -17.44
N VAL A 364 -3.64 -15.48 -18.21
CA VAL A 364 -3.49 -16.09 -19.54
C VAL A 364 -3.07 -17.55 -19.47
N ASP A 365 -2.30 -17.94 -18.45
CA ASP A 365 -1.80 -19.31 -18.31
C ASP A 365 -2.15 -19.90 -16.93
N ALA A 366 -3.02 -20.91 -16.92
CA ALA A 366 -3.43 -21.60 -15.70
C ALA A 366 -2.26 -22.34 -15.00
N ASN A 367 -1.17 -22.61 -15.73
CA ASN A 367 0.02 -23.29 -15.24
C ASN A 367 1.15 -22.31 -14.88
N ALA A 368 0.95 -21.00 -15.01
CA ALA A 368 2.01 -20.01 -14.74
C ALA A 368 2.51 -20.04 -13.29
N GLU A 369 1.74 -20.59 -12.34
CA GLU A 369 2.11 -20.76 -10.93
C GLU A 369 3.02 -21.98 -10.68
N ILE A 370 2.93 -23.01 -11.53
CA ILE A 370 3.64 -24.29 -11.36
C ILE A 370 5.16 -24.10 -11.19
N PRO A 371 5.85 -23.28 -12.02
CA PRO A 371 7.29 -23.08 -11.90
C PRO A 371 7.71 -22.48 -10.54
N PHE A 372 6.86 -21.65 -9.94
CA PHE A 372 7.15 -20.97 -8.67
C PHE A 372 6.76 -21.81 -7.45
N ARG A 373 6.14 -22.98 -7.64
CA ARG A 373 5.73 -23.90 -6.54
C ARG A 373 4.96 -23.19 -5.41
N CYS A 374 4.27 -22.12 -5.74
CA CYS A 374 3.41 -21.35 -4.85
C CYS A 374 2.30 -20.70 -5.68
N SER A 375 1.13 -20.60 -5.09
CA SER A 375 0.03 -19.83 -5.65
C SER A 375 0.34 -18.32 -5.55
N ILE A 376 -0.28 -17.51 -6.40
CA ILE A 376 -0.13 -16.05 -6.32
C ILE A 376 -0.68 -15.52 -4.98
N SER A 377 -1.70 -16.18 -4.44
CA SER A 377 -2.23 -15.88 -3.11
C SER A 377 -1.16 -16.10 -2.03
N GLU A 378 -0.45 -17.22 -2.07
CA GLU A 378 0.68 -17.46 -1.16
C GLU A 378 1.79 -16.45 -1.38
N LEU A 379 2.09 -16.11 -2.64
CA LEU A 379 3.16 -15.19 -2.98
C LEU A 379 3.02 -13.84 -2.28
N LEU A 380 1.82 -13.27 -2.29
CA LEU A 380 1.62 -11.87 -1.93
C LEU A 380 0.93 -11.72 -0.57
N PHE A 381 0.24 -12.77 -0.10
CA PHE A 381 -0.56 -12.70 1.13
C PHE A 381 -0.23 -13.75 2.18
N LEU A 382 0.66 -14.70 1.91
CA LEU A 382 1.23 -15.57 2.96
C LEU A 382 2.75 -15.37 3.09
N LYS A 383 3.43 -15.08 1.98
CA LYS A 383 4.87 -14.80 1.91
C LYS A 383 5.20 -13.35 1.54
N GLY A 384 4.20 -12.56 1.14
CA GLY A 384 4.38 -11.19 0.65
C GLY A 384 3.73 -10.12 1.55
N PRO A 385 3.35 -8.94 1.00
CA PRO A 385 2.92 -7.77 1.76
C PRO A 385 1.95 -8.00 2.90
N PHE A 386 1.02 -8.90 2.65
CA PHE A 386 -0.13 -9.15 3.49
C PHE A 386 0.01 -10.48 4.27
N GLY A 387 1.18 -11.13 4.14
CA GLY A 387 1.60 -12.41 4.75
C GLY A 387 1.47 -12.48 6.26
N ASP A 388 1.66 -11.35 6.92
CA ASP A 388 1.59 -11.28 8.37
C ASP A 388 0.15 -11.03 8.82
N ASN A 389 -0.71 -12.00 8.53
CA ASN A 389 -2.09 -12.04 9.03
C ASN A 389 -2.13 -12.06 10.56
N HIS A 390 -1.05 -12.43 11.26
CA HIS A 390 -0.97 -12.31 12.72
C HIS A 390 -0.78 -10.86 13.18
N ALA A 391 0.05 -10.06 12.51
CA ALA A 391 0.12 -8.61 12.78
C ALA A 391 -1.16 -7.88 12.35
N TYR A 392 -1.79 -8.24 11.22
CA TYR A 392 -3.09 -7.67 10.83
C TYR A 392 -4.24 -8.12 11.74
N LYS A 393 -4.21 -9.34 12.27
CA LYS A 393 -5.13 -9.78 13.33
C LYS A 393 -4.89 -9.05 14.64
N TRP A 394 -3.64 -8.87 15.06
CA TRP A 394 -3.30 -8.26 16.34
C TRP A 394 -3.42 -6.72 16.37
N ILE A 395 -3.29 -6.03 15.23
CA ILE A 395 -3.44 -4.56 15.18
C ILE A 395 -4.91 -4.15 15.03
N TYR A 396 -5.78 -5.02 14.49
CA TYR A 396 -7.16 -4.65 14.13
C TYR A 396 -8.26 -5.57 14.69
N PHE A 397 -7.92 -6.70 15.30
CA PHE A 397 -8.85 -7.60 16.00
C PHE A 397 -8.38 -7.82 17.45
N GLN A 398 -7.90 -6.75 18.11
CA GLN A 398 -7.86 -6.76 19.58
C GLN A 398 -9.30 -6.79 20.10
N ASP A 399 -9.63 -7.93 20.67
CA ASP A 399 -10.66 -8.24 21.66
C ASP A 399 -11.99 -7.47 21.58
N SER A 400 -13.02 -8.27 21.25
CA SER A 400 -14.38 -8.17 21.79
C SER A 400 -14.45 -7.73 23.25
#